data_AF-X1AI89-F1
#
_entry.id   AF-X1AI89-F1
#
_cell.length_a   1.000
_cell.length_b   1.000
_cell.length_c   1.000
_cell.angle_alpha   90.00
_cell.angle_beta   90.00
_cell.angle_gamma   90.00
#
_symmetry.space_group_name_H-M   'P 1'
#
loop_
_entity.id
_entity.type
_entity.pdbx_description
1 polymer ?
#
loop_
_entity_poly.entity_id
_entity_poly.type
_entity_poly.pdbx_seq_one_letter_code
_entity_poly.pdbx_strand_id
1 'polypeptide(L)'
;MNAAQILAGIVFVIIFILIGIEVIHRTYAALLGAFIFVFIGAITPEDILHFIDLEILAVVFGLFLLVRGAERSGLFQLLAVQIMRASGSPIVFAVILLTFAFILALFVSNIGAMLIMASITITMARSLDD
;
A
#
# COMPACT_ATOMS: atom_id res chain seq x y z
N MET A 1 3.47 -31.94 15.82
CA MET A 1 4.23 -30.73 15.46
C MET A 1 5.70 -31.01 15.74
N ASN A 2 6.54 -30.88 14.72
CA ASN A 2 7.98 -31.07 14.87
C ASN A 2 8.60 -29.83 15.53
N ALA A 3 9.74 -29.97 16.21
CA ALA A 3 10.42 -28.86 16.88
C ALA A 3 10.70 -27.67 15.93
N ALA A 4 11.06 -27.96 14.68
CA ALA A 4 11.26 -26.95 13.63
C ALA A 4 9.98 -26.15 13.30
N GLN A 5 8.81 -26.79 13.33
CA GLN A 5 7.52 -26.11 13.07
C GLN A 5 7.14 -25.18 14.22
N ILE A 6 7.41 -25.57 15.47
CA ILE A 6 7.18 -24.70 16.64
C ILE A 6 8.11 -23.49 16.56
N LEU A 7 9.39 -23.71 16.26
CA LEU A 7 10.36 -22.63 16.12
C LEU A 7 9.99 -21.68 14.97
N ALA A 8 9.56 -22.20 13.83
CA ALA A 8 9.06 -21.40 12.72
C ALA A 8 7.85 -20.55 13.12
N GLY A 9 6.91 -21.10 13.91
CA GLY A 9 5.76 -20.35 14.43
C GLY A 9 6.17 -19.21 15.35
N ILE A 10 7.15 -19.43 16.24
CA ILE A 10 7.69 -18.37 17.13
C ILE A 10 8.35 -17.27 16.28
N VAL A 11 9.21 -17.66 15.33
CA VAL A 11 9.88 -16.71 14.43
C VAL A 11 8.85 -15.92 13.62
N PHE A 12 7.81 -16.57 13.10
CA PHE A 12 6.72 -15.90 12.38
C PHE A 12 6.07 -14.79 13.22
N VAL A 13 5.69 -15.11 14.47
CA VAL A 13 5.08 -14.13 15.38
C VAL A 13 6.02 -12.97 15.68
N ILE A 14 7.30 -13.25 15.94
CA ILE A 14 8.31 -12.21 16.18
C ILE A 14 8.44 -11.27 14.98
N ILE A 15 8.56 -11.83 13.77
CA ILE A 15 8.68 -11.03 12.54
C ILE A 15 7.41 -10.21 12.30
N PHE A 16 6.24 -10.79 12.55
CA PHE A 16 4.97 -10.08 12.41
C PHE A 16 4.86 -8.91 13.41
N ILE A 17 5.29 -9.12 14.66
CA ILE A 17 5.38 -8.04 15.65
C ILE A 17 6.37 -6.97 15.19
N LEU A 18 7.57 -7.35 14.71
CA LEU A 18 8.58 -6.41 14.20
C LEU A 18 8.05 -5.55 13.05
N ILE A 19 7.26 -6.14 12.15
CA ILE A 19 6.58 -5.41 11.07
C ILE A 19 5.54 -4.45 11.65
N GLY A 20 4.73 -4.89 12.62
CA GLY A 20 3.67 -4.08 13.21
C GLY A 20 4.15 -2.90 14.07
N ILE A 21 5.27 -3.07 14.78
CA ILE A 21 5.87 -1.98 15.58
C ILE A 21 6.74 -1.04 14.74
N GLU A 22 6.99 -1.37 13.47
CA GLU A 22 7.80 -0.60 12.51
C GLU A 22 9.20 -0.18 13.01
N VAL A 23 9.78 -0.89 14.00
CA VAL A 23 11.13 -0.61 14.54
C VAL A 23 12.21 -0.79 13.46
N ILE A 24 11.97 -1.71 12.53
CA ILE A 24 12.78 -1.89 11.32
C ILE A 24 11.86 -1.81 10.10
N HIS A 25 12.41 -1.43 8.95
CA HIS A 25 11.64 -1.39 7.71
C HIS A 25 11.05 -2.78 7.40
N ARG A 26 9.75 -2.84 7.13
CA ARG A 26 9.00 -4.08 6.85
C ARG A 26 9.67 -5.02 5.85
N THR A 27 10.36 -4.47 4.85
CA THR A 27 11.14 -5.25 3.88
C THR A 27 12.30 -5.99 4.53
N TYR A 28 13.09 -5.32 5.38
CA TYR A 28 14.20 -5.97 6.09
C TYR A 28 13.69 -7.01 7.08
N ALA A 29 12.59 -6.72 7.78
CA ALA A 29 11.94 -7.70 8.67
C ALA A 29 11.52 -8.97 7.91
N ALA A 30 10.84 -8.82 6.77
CA ALA A 30 10.39 -9.94 5.96
C ALA A 30 11.55 -10.78 5.42
N LEU A 31 12.61 -10.14 4.92
CA LEU A 31 13.80 -10.83 4.41
C LEU A 31 14.55 -11.58 5.52
N LEU A 32 14.66 -10.99 6.71
CA LEU A 32 15.26 -11.63 7.87
C LEU A 32 14.46 -12.85 8.33
N GLY A 33 13.12 -12.76 8.32
CA GLY A 33 12.25 -13.90 8.59
C GLY A 33 12.44 -15.05 7.60
N ALA A 34 12.47 -14.73 6.30
CA ALA A 34 12.73 -15.72 5.24
C ALA A 34 14.10 -16.40 5.43
N PHE A 35 15.15 -15.62 5.72
CA PHE A 35 16.49 -16.15 5.99
C PHE A 35 16.49 -17.11 7.19
N ILE A 36 15.84 -16.75 8.30
CA ILE A 36 15.76 -17.62 9.49
C ILE A 36 14.99 -18.91 9.16
N PHE A 37 13.89 -18.85 8.41
CA PHE A 37 13.13 -20.04 8.02
C PHE A 37 13.95 -21.04 7.21
N VAL A 38 14.81 -20.56 6.31
CA VAL A 38 15.76 -21.42 5.58
C VAL A 38 16.79 -22.01 6.53
N PHE A 39 17.36 -21.19 7.42
CA PHE A 39 18.42 -21.61 8.32
C PHE A 39 17.99 -22.70 9.31
N ILE A 40 16.75 -22.64 9.79
CA ILE A 40 16.18 -23.65 10.69
C ILE A 40 15.63 -24.88 9.93
N GLY A 41 15.74 -24.91 8.60
CA GLY A 41 15.24 -25.99 7.74
C GLY A 41 13.71 -26.09 7.70
N ALA A 42 13.00 -25.00 7.99
CA ALA A 42 11.54 -24.95 7.90
C ALA A 42 11.04 -24.85 6.45
N ILE A 43 11.85 -24.24 5.57
CA ILE A 43 11.64 -24.16 4.13
C ILE A 43 12.99 -24.40 3.42
N THR A 44 12.96 -24.94 2.20
CA THR A 44 14.16 -25.03 1.36
C THR A 44 14.37 -23.74 0.56
N PRO A 45 15.61 -23.42 0.13
CA PRO A 45 15.87 -22.28 -0.76
C PRO A 45 15.04 -22.32 -2.05
N GLU A 46 14.79 -23.51 -2.58
CA GLU A 46 13.99 -23.74 -3.79
C GLU A 46 12.51 -23.40 -3.57
N ASP A 47 11.99 -23.61 -2.35
CA ASP A 47 10.61 -23.27 -2.00
C ASP A 47 10.37 -21.74 -1.99
N ILE A 48 11.40 -20.93 -1.72
CA ILE A 48 11.26 -19.47 -1.62
C ILE A 48 10.65 -18.87 -2.88
N LEU A 49 11.10 -19.33 -4.05
CA LEU A 49 10.60 -18.83 -5.34
C LEU A 49 9.14 -19.20 -5.57
N HIS A 50 8.67 -20.31 -5.01
CA HIS A 50 7.27 -20.73 -5.09
C HIS A 50 6.35 -19.89 -4.20
N PHE A 51 6.88 -19.27 -3.15
CA PHE A 51 6.13 -18.32 -2.31
C PHE A 51 6.02 -16.92 -2.92
N ILE A 52 6.74 -16.63 -4.01
CA ILE A 52 6.69 -15.35 -4.71
C ILE A 52 5.72 -15.45 -5.88
N ASP A 53 4.58 -14.78 -5.75
CA ASP A 53 3.61 -14.66 -6.83
C ASP A 53 3.98 -13.50 -7.77
N LEU A 54 4.59 -13.85 -8.90
CA LEU A 54 5.01 -12.88 -9.93
C LEU A 54 3.82 -12.23 -10.64
N GLU A 55 2.68 -12.90 -10.73
CA GLU A 55 1.48 -12.35 -11.35
C GLU A 55 0.93 -11.21 -10.49
N ILE A 56 0.80 -11.43 -9.18
CA ILE A 56 0.40 -10.38 -8.23
C ILE A 56 1.40 -9.21 -8.26
N LEU A 57 2.71 -9.49 -8.26
CA LEU A 57 3.72 -8.43 -8.35
C LEU A 57 3.61 -7.62 -9.65
N ALA A 58 3.40 -8.28 -10.79
CA ALA A 58 3.23 -7.63 -12.07
C ALA A 58 1.97 -6.74 -12.12
N VAL A 59 0.85 -7.23 -11.58
CA VAL A 59 -0.40 -6.47 -11.48
C VAL A 59 -0.22 -5.23 -10.60
N VAL A 60 0.37 -5.39 -9.41
CA VAL A 60 0.62 -4.29 -8.47
C VAL A 60 1.55 -3.25 -9.11
N PHE A 61 2.63 -3.70 -9.74
CA PHE A 61 3.58 -2.81 -10.43
C PHE A 61 2.92 -2.06 -11.59
N GLY A 62 2.17 -2.75 -12.44
CA GLY A 62 1.42 -2.14 -13.55
C GLY A 62 0.43 -1.08 -13.06
N LEU A 63 -0.28 -1.36 -11.97
CA LEU A 63 -1.20 -0.41 -11.35
C LEU A 63 -0.49 0.85 -10.83
N PHE A 64 0.69 0.70 -10.24
CA PHE A 64 1.51 1.86 -9.85
C PHE A 64 1.93 2.71 -11.04
N LEU A 65 2.31 2.09 -12.17
CA LEU A 65 2.65 2.82 -13.39
C LEU A 65 1.45 3.62 -13.91
N LEU A 66 0.26 3.02 -13.93
CA LEU A 66 -0.98 3.69 -14.35
C LEU A 66 -1.30 4.88 -13.45
N VAL A 67 -1.26 4.70 -12.12
CA VAL A 67 -1.52 5.77 -11.15
C VAL A 67 -0.53 6.92 -11.30
N ARG A 68 0.77 6.61 -11.43
CA ARG A 68 1.81 7.64 -11.64
C ARG A 68 1.66 8.36 -12.97
N GLY A 69 1.26 7.64 -14.02
CA GLY A 69 0.97 8.24 -15.33
C GLY A 69 -0.20 9.23 -15.26
N ALA A 70 -1.29 8.84 -14.60
CA ALA A 70 -2.45 9.68 -14.36
C ALA A 70 -2.13 10.90 -13.46
N GLU A 71 -1.24 10.74 -12.48
CA GLU A 71 -0.78 11.85 -11.64
C GLU A 71 -0.02 12.90 -12.46
N ARG A 72 0.87 12.46 -13.35
CA ARG A 72 1.66 13.35 -14.20
C ARG A 72 0.86 14.05 -15.29
N SER A 73 -0.27 13.48 -15.73
CA SER A 73 -1.11 14.09 -16.76
C SER A 73 -1.95 15.26 -16.26
N GLY A 74 -1.95 15.55 -14.96
CA GLY A 74 -2.78 16.60 -14.37
C GLY A 74 -4.21 16.15 -14.05
N LEU A 75 -4.53 14.85 -14.24
CA LEU A 75 -5.89 14.34 -14.10
C LEU A 75 -6.45 14.58 -12.69
N PHE A 76 -5.65 14.31 -11.65
CA PHE A 76 -6.10 14.44 -10.27
C PHE A 76 -6.29 15.90 -9.85
N GLN A 77 -5.51 16.82 -10.40
CA GLN A 77 -5.66 18.26 -10.17
C GLN A 77 -6.97 18.76 -10.80
N LEU A 78 -7.32 18.30 -12.00
CA LEU A 78 -8.60 18.62 -12.64
C LEU A 78 -9.78 18.10 -11.82
N LEU A 79 -9.71 16.86 -11.33
CA LEU A 79 -10.72 16.28 -10.46
C LEU A 79 -10.86 17.05 -9.14
N ALA A 80 -9.75 17.49 -8.54
CA ALA A 80 -9.76 18.30 -7.32
C ALA A 80 -10.55 19.60 -7.51
N VAL A 81 -10.30 20.32 -8.61
CA VAL A 81 -11.01 21.56 -8.94
C VAL A 81 -12.51 21.31 -9.17
N GLN A 82 -12.87 20.20 -9.83
CA GLN A 82 -14.27 19.84 -10.04
C GLN A 82 -14.98 19.53 -8.72
N ILE A 83 -14.34 18.76 -7.83
CA ILE A 83 -14.87 18.45 -6.51
C ILE A 83 -15.05 19.74 -5.71
N MET A 84 -14.07 20.64 -5.70
CA MET A 84 -14.16 21.92 -4.99
C MET A 84 -15.34 22.77 -5.49
N ARG A 85 -15.52 22.90 -6.81
CA ARG A 85 -16.64 23.66 -7.38
C ARG A 85 -18.00 23.06 -7.04
N ALA A 86 -18.09 21.73 -6.93
CA ALA A 86 -19.31 21.05 -6.51
C ALA A 86 -19.55 21.16 -4.99
N SER A 87 -18.51 21.41 -4.21
CA SER A 87 -18.55 21.41 -2.76
C SER A 87 -18.79 22.81 -2.20
N GLY A 88 -20.05 23.15 -1.93
CA GLY A 88 -20.43 24.44 -1.32
C GLY A 88 -20.12 24.56 0.18
N SER A 89 -19.54 23.54 0.82
CA SER A 89 -19.21 23.50 2.25
C SER A 89 -18.08 22.50 2.53
N PRO A 90 -17.22 22.74 3.54
CA PRO A 90 -16.16 21.80 3.94
C PRO A 90 -16.65 20.39 4.26
N ILE A 91 -17.87 20.25 4.80
CA ILE A 91 -18.46 18.94 5.12
C ILE A 91 -18.82 18.19 3.84
N VAL A 92 -19.47 18.87 2.89
CA VAL A 92 -19.85 18.28 1.60
C VAL A 92 -18.61 17.87 0.81
N PHE A 93 -17.57 18.69 0.86
CA PHE A 93 -16.26 18.37 0.31
C PHE A 93 -15.69 17.08 0.88
N ALA A 94 -15.63 16.96 2.21
CA ALA A 94 -15.11 15.76 2.88
C ALA A 94 -15.90 14.50 2.50
N VAL A 95 -17.23 14.59 2.39
CA VAL A 95 -18.08 13.46 1.97
C VAL A 95 -17.80 13.05 0.52
N ILE A 96 -17.69 14.01 -0.41
CA ILE A 96 -17.37 13.71 -1.81
C ILE A 96 -15.99 13.09 -1.90
N LEU A 97 -15.01 13.65 -1.19
CA LEU A 97 -13.63 13.17 -1.17
C LEU A 97 -13.54 11.74 -0.63
N LEU A 98 -14.21 11.43 0.48
CA LEU A 98 -14.27 10.08 1.05
C LEU A 98 -15.00 9.09 0.15
N THR A 99 -16.10 9.51 -0.48
CA THR A 99 -16.86 8.68 -1.43
C THR A 99 -16.01 8.37 -2.67
N PHE A 100 -15.30 9.37 -3.18
CA PHE A 100 -14.37 9.21 -4.28
C PHE A 100 -13.23 8.25 -3.91
N ALA A 101 -12.64 8.40 -2.71
CA ALA A 101 -11.62 7.49 -2.20
C ALA A 101 -12.11 6.04 -2.13
N PHE A 102 -13.33 5.85 -1.62
CA PHE A 102 -13.98 4.53 -1.53
C PHE A 102 -14.16 3.90 -2.91
N ILE A 103 -14.71 4.63 -3.87
CA ILE A 103 -14.89 4.15 -5.25
C ILE A 103 -13.52 3.84 -5.88
N LEU A 104 -12.54 4.72 -5.70
CA LEU A 104 -11.20 4.56 -6.27
C LEU A 104 -10.49 3.31 -5.72
N ALA A 105 -10.65 3.01 -4.43
CA ALA A 105 -10.09 1.82 -3.79
C ALA A 105 -10.67 0.49 -4.31
N LEU A 106 -11.80 0.51 -5.03
CA LEU A 106 -12.35 -0.67 -5.71
C LEU A 106 -11.57 -1.02 -6.99
N PHE A 107 -10.91 -0.03 -7.61
CA PHE A 107 -10.22 -0.19 -8.90
C PHE A 107 -8.70 -0.08 -8.77
N VAL A 108 -8.23 0.64 -7.75
CA VAL A 108 -6.82 0.96 -7.55
C VAL A 108 -6.32 0.33 -6.24
N SER A 109 -5.04 -0.02 -6.18
CA SER A 109 -4.42 -0.51 -4.95
C SER A 109 -4.56 0.54 -3.85
N ASN A 110 -4.61 0.09 -2.59
CA ASN A 110 -4.72 0.98 -1.44
C ASN A 110 -3.63 2.07 -1.42
N ILE A 111 -2.40 1.73 -1.83
CA ILE A 111 -1.30 2.70 -1.91
C ILE A 111 -1.54 3.70 -3.06
N GLY A 112 -2.00 3.23 -4.22
CA GLY A 112 -2.33 4.12 -5.34
C GLY A 112 -3.47 5.09 -5.00
N ALA A 113 -4.55 4.58 -4.40
CA ALA A 113 -5.64 5.41 -3.90
C ALA A 113 -5.15 6.44 -2.87
N MET A 114 -4.33 6.03 -1.89
CA MET A 114 -3.73 6.94 -0.91
C MET A 114 -2.93 8.07 -1.55
N LEU A 115 -2.09 7.76 -2.56
CA LEU A 115 -1.29 8.77 -3.27
C LEU A 115 -2.18 9.78 -4.02
N ILE A 116 -3.22 9.29 -4.69
CA ILE A 116 -4.19 10.14 -5.40
C ILE A 116 -4.89 11.07 -4.40
N MET A 117 -5.41 10.51 -3.31
CA MET A 117 -6.08 11.27 -2.25
C MET A 117 -5.16 12.31 -1.62
N ALA A 118 -3.90 11.96 -1.36
CA ALA A 118 -2.90 12.89 -0.84
C ALA A 118 -2.67 14.05 -1.84
N SER A 119 -2.51 13.75 -3.13
CA SER A 119 -2.30 14.77 -4.16
C SER A 119 -3.49 15.75 -4.26
N ILE A 120 -4.72 15.23 -4.22
CA ILE A 120 -5.95 16.04 -4.25
C ILE A 120 -6.02 16.90 -2.99
N THR A 121 -5.86 16.29 -1.81
CA THR A 121 -5.99 16.99 -0.52
C THR A 121 -4.95 18.09 -0.36
N ILE A 122 -3.69 17.84 -0.74
CA ILE A 122 -2.61 18.85 -0.69
C ILE A 122 -2.88 20.00 -1.65
N THR A 123 -3.32 19.70 -2.88
CA THR A 123 -3.65 20.73 -3.88
C THR A 123 -4.77 21.63 -3.36
N MET A 124 -5.77 21.05 -2.69
CA MET A 124 -6.89 21.81 -2.11
C MET A 124 -6.50 22.62 -0.89
N ALA A 125 -5.68 22.06 0.01
CA ALA A 125 -5.17 22.80 1.16
C ALA A 125 -4.44 24.08 0.71
N ARG A 126 -3.60 23.98 -0.33
CA ARG A 126 -2.91 25.14 -0.90
C ARG A 126 -3.85 26.18 -1.50
N SER A 127 -4.90 25.75 -2.20
CA SER A 127 -5.87 26.68 -2.80
C SER A 127 -6.75 27.46 -1.80
N LEU A 128 -6.70 27.11 -0.51
CA LEU A 128 -7.38 27.86 0.55
C LEU A 128 -6.47 28.93 1.19
N ASP A 129 -5.15 28.80 1.03
CA ASP A 129 -4.16 29.75 1.57
C ASP A 129 -3.83 30.90 0.59
N ASP A 130 -4.25 30.78 -0.68
CA ASP A 130 -4.17 31.81 -1.75
C ASP A 130 -5.46 32.63 -1.86
#